data_AF-A0A6N6RWT5-F1
#
_entry.id   AF-A0A6N6RWT5-F1
#
_cell.length_a   1.000
_cell.length_b   1.000
_cell.length_c   1.000
_cell.angle_alpha   90.00
_cell.angle_beta   90.00
_cell.angle_gamma   90.00
#
_symmetry.space_group_name_H-M   'P 1'
#
loop_
_entity.id
_entity.type
_entity.pdbx_description
1 polymer ?
#
loop_
_entity_poly.entity_id
_entity_poly.type
_entity_poly.pdbx_seq_one_letter_code
_entity_poly.pdbx_strand_id
1 'polypeptide(L)' 'MDCPSCEEHIGWEWVEEEAIEPNEIFECPECEESLRYLIDEGTYLGPQHKTVEVVS' A
#
# COMPACT_ATOMS: atom_id res chain seq x y z
N MET A 1 -4.96 3.45 -3.05
CA MET A 1 -4.97 2.00 -2.73
C MET A 1 -5.94 1.84 -1.58
N ASP A 2 -6.82 0.85 -1.57
CA ASP A 2 -7.86 0.80 -0.53
C ASP A 2 -7.43 -0.10 0.62
N CYS A 3 -7.60 0.36 1.86
CA CYS A 3 -7.28 -0.43 3.04
C CYS A 3 -8.22 -1.65 3.12
N PRO A 4 -7.69 -2.89 3.20
CA PRO A 4 -8.52 -4.09 3.29
C PRO A 4 -9.28 -4.23 4.62
N SER A 5 -8.91 -3.48 5.68
CA SER A 5 -9.59 -3.52 6.98
C SER A 5 -10.74 -2.51 7.08
N CYS A 6 -10.54 -1.27 6.66
CA CYS A 6 -11.55 -0.21 6.79
C CYS A 6 -12.18 0.25 5.47
N GLU A 7 -11.76 -0.30 4.33
CA GLU A 7 -12.19 0.05 2.97
C GLU A 7 -11.89 1.52 2.56
N GLU A 8 -11.18 2.27 3.39
CA GLU A 8 -10.84 3.68 3.13
C GLU A 8 -9.67 3.81 2.15
N HIS A 9 -9.68 4.88 1.36
CA HIS A 9 -8.70 5.09 0.30
C HIS A 9 -7.39 5.70 0.83
N ILE A 10 -6.29 4.97 0.69
CA ILE A 10 -4.93 5.43 0.94
C ILE A 10 -4.37 6.04 -0.35
N GLY A 11 -4.27 7.37 -0.37
CA GLY A 11 -3.73 8.12 -1.51
C GLY A 11 -2.25 7.85 -1.75
N TRP A 12 -1.82 7.81 -3.01
CA TRP A 12 -0.40 7.59 -3.34
C TRP A 12 0.49 8.77 -2.95
N GLU A 13 -0.04 9.99 -3.01
CA GLU A 13 0.67 11.20 -2.56
C GLU A 13 1.10 11.06 -1.10
N TRP A 14 0.23 10.56 -0.23
CA TRP A 14 0.55 10.31 1.18
C TRP A 14 1.65 9.24 1.35
N VAL A 15 1.59 8.16 0.57
CA VAL A 15 2.60 7.08 0.62
C VAL A 15 3.98 7.60 0.21
N GLU A 16 4.05 8.50 -0.78
CA GLU A 16 5.29 9.15 -1.20
C GLU A 16 5.79 10.18 -0.17
N GLU A 17 4.89 10.96 0.44
CA GLU A 17 5.22 11.94 1.49
C GLU A 17 5.79 11.27 2.74
N GLU A 18 5.21 10.15 3.17
CA GLU A 18 5.70 9.34 4.29
C GLU A 18 6.90 8.46 3.92
N ALA A 19 7.36 8.52 2.66
CA ALA A 19 8.50 7.78 2.14
C ALA A 19 8.42 6.26 2.36
N ILE A 20 7.19 5.69 2.31
CA ILE A 20 6.95 4.27 2.57
C ILE A 20 7.44 3.47 1.37
N GLU A 21 8.35 2.53 1.59
CA GLU A 21 8.90 1.66 0.56
C GLU A 21 8.04 0.41 0.31
N PRO A 22 8.13 -0.22 -0.88
CA PRO A 22 7.46 -1.49 -1.12
C PRO A 22 7.98 -2.55 -0.15
N ASN A 23 7.07 -3.36 0.38
CA ASN A 23 7.31 -4.34 1.43
C ASN A 23 7.58 -3.78 2.84
N GLU A 24 7.60 -2.46 3.02
CA GLU A 24 7.66 -1.84 4.34
C GLU A 24 6.30 -1.97 5.06
N ILE A 25 6.35 -2.13 6.39
CA ILE A 25 5.16 -2.15 7.23
C ILE A 25 4.84 -0.71 7.63
N PHE A 26 3.61 -0.30 7.41
CA PHE A 26 3.10 1.02 7.79
C PHE A 26 1.70 0.90 8.39
N GLU A 27 1.25 1.93 9.11
CA GLU A 27 -0.10 1.96 9.69
C GLU A 27 -1.07 2.69 8.78
N CYS A 28 -2.28 2.16 8.62
CA CYS A 28 -3.35 2.88 7.94
C CYS A 28 -3.63 4.20 8.67
N PRO A 29 -3.68 5.36 7.97
CA PRO A 29 -3.92 6.66 8.63
C PRO A 29 -5.31 6.77 9.28
N GLU A 30 -6.24 5.89 8.93
CA GLU A 30 -7.65 5.97 9.34
C GLU A 30 -8.05 4.94 10.39
N CYS A 31 -7.48 3.73 10.34
CA CYS A 31 -7.81 2.65 11.27
C CYS A 31 -6.62 2.07 12.02
N GLU A 32 -5.41 2.62 11.80
CA GLU A 32 -4.17 2.20 12.48
C GLU A 32 -3.79 0.73 12.25
N GLU A 33 -4.41 0.06 11.27
CA GLU A 33 -4.08 -1.31 10.90
C GLU A 33 -2.66 -1.39 10.32
N SER A 34 -1.91 -2.42 10.70
CA SER A 34 -0.59 -2.70 10.13
C SER A 34 -0.73 -3.29 8.72
N LEU A 35 -0.25 -2.53 7.73
CA LEU A 35 -0.35 -2.83 6.32
C LEU A 35 1.03 -2.94 5.67
N ARG A 36 1.06 -3.58 4.50
CA ARG A 36 2.21 -3.60 3.61
C ARG A 36 1.73 -3.49 2.17
N TYR A 37 2.38 -2.66 1.37
CA TYR A 37 2.11 -2.60 -0.05
C TYR A 37 3.18 -3.31 -0.87
N LEU A 38 2.73 -3.92 -1.97
CA LEU A 38 3.52 -4.72 -2.89
C LEU A 38 3.41 -4.09 -4.28
N ILE A 39 4.50 -4.14 -5.04
CA ILE A 39 4.51 -3.81 -6.45
C ILE A 39 4.62 -5.13 -7.21
N ASP A 40 3.59 -5.46 -7.98
CA ASP A 40 3.65 -6.59 -8.91
C ASP A 40 4.44 -6.15 -10.15
N GLU A 41 5.73 -6.51 -10.16
CA GLU A 41 6.61 -6.36 -11.32
C GLU A 41 6.37 -7.52 -12.31
N GLY A 42 5.13 -7.65 -12.77
CA GLY A 42 4.77 -8.55 -13.86
C GLY A 42 5.67 -8.30 -15.07
N THR A 43 6.37 -9.36 -15.51
CA THR A 43 7.42 -9.34 -16.52
C THR A 43 7.10 -8.49 -17.76
N TYR A 44 8.02 -7.58 -18.10
CA TYR A 44 8.15 -6.83 -19.37
C TYR A 44 6.91 -6.02 -19.83
N LEU A 45 6.99 -4.70 -19.64
CA LEU A 45 6.25 -3.62 -20.36
C LEU A 45 4.77 -3.37 -19.99
N GLY A 46 4.33 -3.64 -18.76
CA GLY A 46 2.98 -3.30 -18.25
C GLY A 46 2.96 -2.19 -17.18
N PRO A 47 1.79 -1.60 -16.87
CA PRO A 47 1.63 -0.69 -15.73
C PRO A 47 1.87 -1.44 -14.42
N GLN A 48 2.67 -0.86 -13.53
CA GLN A 48 2.94 -1.41 -12.20
C GLN A 48 1.64 -1.47 -11.40
N HIS A 49 1.22 -2.68 -11.02
CA HIS A 49 0.10 -2.84 -10.09
C HIS A 49 0.61 -2.78 -8.66
N LYS A 50 0.00 -1.88 -7.87
CA LYS A 50 0.26 -1.74 -6.45
C LYS A 50 -0.91 -2.32 -5.68
N THR A 51 -0.63 -3.23 -4.75
CA THR A 51 -1.64 -3.87 -3.90
C THR A 51 -1.23 -3.71 -2.45
N VAL A 52 -2.20 -3.62 -1.54
CA VAL A 52 -1.95 -3.53 -0.10
C VAL A 52 -2.56 -4.74 0.60
N GLU A 53 -1.87 -5.27 1.61
CA GLU A 53 -2.28 -6.41 2.42
C GLU A 53 -2.11 -6.12 3.91
N VAL A 54 -2.90 -6.80 4.75
CA VAL A 54 -2.77 -6.73 6.22
C VAL A 54 -1.61 -7.62 6.67
N VAL A 55 -0.78 -7.09 7.57
CA VAL A 55 0.32 -7.81 8.21
C VAL A 55 -0.07 -8.07 9.66
N SER A 56 -0.89 -9.11 9.90
CA SER A 56 -1.29 -9.57 11.24
C SER A 56 -0.32 -10.58 11.83
#